data_AF-A0A672SG36-F1
#
_entry.id   AF-A0A672SG36-F1
#
_cell.length_a   1.000
_cell.length_b   1.000
_cell.length_c   1.000
_cell.angle_alpha   90.00
_cell.angle_beta   90.00
_cell.angle_gamma   90.00
#
_symmetry.space_group_name_H-M   'P 1'
#
loop_
_entity.id
_entity.type
_entity.pdbx_description
1 polymer ?
#
loop_
_entity_poly.entity_id
_entity_poly.type
_entity_poly.pdbx_seq_one_letter_code
_entity_poly.pdbx_strand_id
1 'polypeptide(L)'
;MLTCKTFVIFLFVGFIYTCGGTLKGKNGTIESPGFPHGYPNGANCTWVIVAEERSRIHIVFQSFAVEEEYDFLSLYDGHPHPANFRTRLTGFQVPAPVTSTGSIFSLCLTSDFAVSAHGFKMYYEELQSSSCGNPGVPAKGILNGTSFNVGDRIRYHCVAGYTLDGHAQLTCVTSTSNVAVWDFPIPICRAEDTCGGTFRGSSGTISSPDFQKDYQSSGECTWTILADPGDTISLVFTEFQMDSKLDSLEVEGSDPPTIW
;
A
#
# COMPACT_ATOMS: atom_id res chain seq x y z
N MET A 1 41.07 -38.03 -34.43
CA MET A 1 40.58 -38.44 -33.10
C MET A 1 40.31 -37.15 -32.32
N LEU A 2 39.10 -36.59 -32.45
CA LEU A 2 38.74 -35.36 -31.72
C LEU A 2 38.40 -35.76 -30.28
N THR A 3 39.18 -35.25 -29.33
CA THR A 3 38.91 -35.38 -27.90
C THR A 3 37.71 -34.51 -27.55
N CYS A 4 36.62 -35.15 -27.13
CA CYS A 4 35.47 -34.50 -26.52
C CYS A 4 35.93 -33.88 -25.19
N LYS A 5 36.17 -32.57 -25.17
CA LYS A 5 36.29 -31.83 -23.91
C LYS A 5 34.87 -31.61 -23.41
N THR A 6 34.50 -32.37 -22.39
CA THR A 6 33.29 -32.18 -21.59
C THR A 6 33.23 -30.73 -21.13
N PHE A 7 32.34 -29.94 -21.73
CA PHE A 7 31.88 -28.69 -21.16
C PHE A 7 31.02 -29.07 -19.95
N VAL A 8 31.58 -28.92 -18.76
CA VAL A 8 30.77 -28.89 -17.54
C VAL A 8 29.99 -27.59 -17.62
N ILE A 9 28.73 -27.68 -18.06
CA ILE A 9 27.76 -26.60 -17.85
C ILE A 9 27.63 -26.50 -16.33
N PHE A 10 28.23 -25.46 -15.74
CA PHE A 10 27.85 -25.01 -14.40
C PHE A 10 26.40 -24.53 -14.52
N LEU A 11 25.45 -25.43 -14.27
CA LEU A 11 24.11 -25.02 -13.86
C LEU A 11 24.33 -24.28 -12.54
N PHE A 12 24.29 -22.95 -12.57
CA PHE A 12 24.15 -22.15 -11.36
C PHE A 12 22.84 -22.59 -10.71
N VAL A 13 22.94 -23.48 -9.73
CA VAL A 13 21.87 -23.67 -8.75
C VAL A 13 21.88 -22.37 -7.94
N GLY A 14 21.05 -21.41 -8.35
CA GLY A 14 20.88 -20.17 -7.59
C GLY A 14 20.56 -20.53 -6.13
N PHE A 15 21.38 -20.05 -5.20
CA PHE A 15 21.15 -20.30 -3.78
C PHE A 15 19.94 -19.49 -3.35
N ILE A 16 18.82 -20.16 -3.07
CA ILE A 16 17.64 -19.51 -2.48
C ILE A 16 17.93 -19.31 -0.98
N TYR A 17 17.88 -18.07 -0.51
CA TYR A 17 18.01 -17.75 0.90
C TYR A 17 16.63 -17.82 1.56
N THR A 18 16.36 -18.87 2.33
CA THR A 18 15.08 -19.04 3.04
C THR A 18 15.15 -18.49 4.46
N CYS A 19 14.11 -17.77 4.87
CA CYS A 19 14.04 -17.23 6.22
C CYS A 19 12.60 -16.98 6.69
N GLY A 20 12.45 -16.45 7.90
CA GLY A 20 11.17 -16.13 8.52
C GLY A 20 10.74 -17.14 9.58
N GLY A 21 9.44 -17.43 9.66
CA GLY A 21 8.88 -18.34 10.66
C GLY A 21 7.53 -17.88 11.21
N THR A 22 7.00 -18.66 12.15
CA THR A 22 5.73 -18.35 12.83
C THR A 22 5.98 -17.52 14.08
N LEU A 23 5.28 -16.39 14.18
CA LEU A 23 5.37 -15.46 15.28
C LEU A 23 4.07 -15.51 16.08
N LYS A 24 4.19 -15.64 17.39
CA LYS A 24 3.08 -15.65 18.34
C LYS A 24 3.36 -14.63 19.44
N GLY A 25 2.32 -13.94 19.87
CA GLY A 25 2.40 -12.96 20.95
C GLY A 25 1.65 -11.68 20.61
N LYS A 26 1.39 -10.88 21.66
CA LYS A 26 0.57 -9.67 21.57
C LYS A 26 1.21 -8.56 20.73
N ASN A 27 2.51 -8.60 20.51
CA ASN A 27 3.22 -7.70 19.61
C ASN A 27 4.59 -8.27 19.24
N GLY A 28 5.25 -7.61 18.30
CA GLY A 28 6.62 -7.95 17.91
C GLY A 28 7.14 -7.06 16.79
N THR A 29 8.41 -7.26 16.45
CA THR A 29 9.09 -6.55 15.37
C THR A 29 9.63 -7.56 14.37
N ILE A 30 9.45 -7.27 13.09
CA ILE A 30 10.04 -8.03 11.98
C ILE A 30 10.97 -7.12 11.20
N GLU A 31 12.16 -7.63 10.95
CA GLU A 31 13.17 -7.01 10.09
C GLU A 31 13.49 -7.96 8.95
N SER A 32 13.67 -7.42 7.75
CA SER A 32 14.24 -8.19 6.65
C SER A 32 15.66 -8.67 7.02
N PRO A 33 16.12 -9.82 6.53
CA PRO A 33 17.49 -10.28 6.78
C PRO A 33 18.50 -9.21 6.39
N GLY A 34 19.54 -9.03 7.20
CA GLY A 34 20.60 -8.06 6.90
C GLY A 34 20.21 -6.59 7.07
N PHE A 35 18.98 -6.26 7.49
CA PHE A 35 18.58 -4.88 7.79
C PHE A 35 19.53 -4.22 8.82
N PRO A 36 19.94 -2.95 8.63
CA PRO A 36 19.60 -2.03 7.55
C PRO A 36 20.58 -2.08 6.36
N HIS A 37 21.49 -3.05 6.31
CA HIS A 37 22.55 -3.15 5.30
C HIS A 37 22.09 -3.76 3.98
N GLY A 38 20.89 -4.36 3.96
CA GLY A 38 20.23 -4.91 2.79
C GLY A 38 19.96 -6.40 2.88
N TYR A 39 18.89 -6.84 2.21
CA TYR A 39 18.49 -8.23 2.18
C TYR A 39 19.29 -9.03 1.13
N PRO A 40 19.48 -10.34 1.33
CA PRO A 40 20.23 -11.16 0.38
C PRO A 40 19.46 -11.37 -0.92
N ASN A 41 20.18 -11.44 -2.04
CA ASN A 41 19.61 -11.88 -3.31
C ASN A 41 19.13 -13.34 -3.20
N GLY A 42 18.10 -13.70 -3.97
CA GLY A 42 17.42 -14.98 -3.94
C GLY A 42 16.64 -15.20 -2.64
N ALA A 43 16.29 -14.14 -1.92
CA ALA A 43 15.52 -14.25 -0.69
C ALA A 43 14.13 -14.82 -0.98
N ASN A 44 13.72 -15.78 -0.16
CA ASN A 44 12.36 -16.29 -0.09
C ASN A 44 12.01 -16.48 1.38
N CYS A 45 11.55 -15.39 1.98
CA CYS A 45 11.32 -15.29 3.41
C CYS A 45 9.84 -15.16 3.71
N THR A 46 9.31 -16.06 4.54
CA THR A 46 7.88 -16.05 4.90
C THR A 46 7.71 -15.94 6.41
N TRP A 47 7.00 -14.91 6.85
CA TRP A 47 6.58 -14.72 8.23
C TRP A 47 5.09 -14.95 8.35
N VAL A 48 4.66 -15.72 9.35
CA VAL A 48 3.24 -15.95 9.67
C VAL A 48 2.98 -15.48 11.08
N ILE A 49 2.21 -14.40 11.23
CA ILE A 49 1.83 -13.83 12.52
C ILE A 49 0.51 -14.47 12.93
N VAL A 50 0.45 -15.00 14.14
CA VAL A 50 -0.74 -15.65 14.71
C VAL A 50 -1.10 -14.95 16.03
N ALA A 51 -2.25 -14.28 16.02
CA ALA A 51 -2.87 -13.64 17.18
C ALA A 51 -3.86 -14.59 17.89
N GLU A 52 -4.36 -14.17 19.05
CA GLU A 52 -5.47 -14.87 19.72
C GLU A 52 -6.72 -14.93 18.83
N GLU A 53 -7.57 -15.94 19.07
CA GLU A 53 -8.83 -16.07 18.34
C GLU A 53 -9.69 -14.82 18.52
N ARG A 54 -10.26 -14.32 17.42
CA ARG A 54 -11.09 -13.11 17.34
C ARG A 54 -10.35 -11.78 17.53
N SER A 55 -9.05 -11.80 17.77
CA SER A 55 -8.21 -10.62 17.65
C SER A 55 -7.78 -10.41 16.20
N ARG A 56 -7.49 -9.15 15.85
CA ARG A 56 -6.88 -8.78 14.57
C ARG A 56 -5.41 -8.46 14.78
N ILE A 57 -4.66 -8.33 13.69
CA ILE A 57 -3.25 -8.00 13.67
C ILE A 57 -3.13 -6.64 13.00
N HIS A 58 -2.55 -5.67 13.71
CA HIS A 58 -2.26 -4.34 13.20
C HIS A 58 -0.77 -4.20 12.94
N ILE A 59 -0.39 -3.77 11.74
CA ILE A 59 0.97 -3.70 11.24
C ILE A 59 1.33 -2.27 10.89
N VAL A 60 2.50 -1.82 11.34
CA VAL A 60 3.04 -0.49 11.08
C VAL A 60 4.49 -0.63 10.58
N PHE A 61 4.75 -0.15 9.37
CA PHE A 61 6.11 -0.07 8.84
C PHE A 61 6.85 1.13 9.47
N GLN A 62 8.06 0.88 9.96
CA GLN A 62 8.96 1.90 10.50
C GLN A 62 9.98 2.35 9.44
N SER A 63 10.40 1.43 8.57
CA SER A 63 11.29 1.67 7.44
C SER A 63 10.95 0.69 6.32
N PHE A 64 11.08 1.14 5.08
CA PHE A 64 10.79 0.32 3.90
C PHE A 64 11.65 0.77 2.73
N ALA A 65 12.40 -0.18 2.18
CA ALA A 65 13.20 -0.03 0.97
C ALA A 65 13.35 -1.41 0.34
N VAL A 66 12.57 -1.69 -0.69
CA VAL A 66 12.60 -2.92 -1.48
C VAL A 66 12.78 -2.52 -2.94
N GLU A 67 13.58 -3.25 -3.71
CA GLU A 67 13.88 -2.90 -5.10
C GLU A 67 12.64 -2.90 -5.98
N GLU A 68 12.43 -1.79 -6.68
CA GLU A 68 11.30 -1.59 -7.60
C GLU A 68 11.36 -2.57 -8.77
N GLU A 69 10.18 -3.02 -9.23
CA GLU A 69 9.99 -3.91 -10.38
C GLU A 69 10.51 -5.36 -10.24
N TYR A 70 11.52 -5.62 -9.40
CA TYR A 70 12.17 -6.93 -9.30
C TYR A 70 11.91 -7.64 -7.98
N ASP A 71 11.89 -6.90 -6.86
CA ASP A 71 11.73 -7.45 -5.54
C ASP A 71 10.42 -7.01 -4.89
N PHE A 72 9.90 -7.89 -4.03
CA PHE A 72 8.54 -7.71 -3.53
C PHE A 72 8.37 -8.19 -2.10
N LEU A 73 7.70 -7.35 -1.29
CA LEU A 73 7.07 -7.76 -0.05
C LEU A 73 5.58 -7.99 -0.31
N SER A 74 5.17 -9.25 -0.38
CA SER A 74 3.76 -9.65 -0.54
C SER A 74 3.08 -9.80 0.81
N LEU A 75 1.90 -9.21 0.97
CA LEU A 75 1.07 -9.28 2.17
C LEU A 75 -0.14 -10.20 1.94
N TYR A 76 -0.46 -11.02 2.93
CA TYR A 76 -1.59 -11.95 2.89
C TYR A 76 -2.45 -11.80 4.15
N ASP A 77 -3.75 -11.63 3.96
CA ASP A 77 -4.73 -11.54 5.03
C ASP A 77 -5.17 -12.94 5.50
N GLY A 78 -4.20 -13.70 6.00
CA GLY A 78 -4.33 -15.10 6.38
C GLY A 78 -3.00 -15.84 6.20
N HIS A 79 -3.08 -17.16 6.02
CA HIS A 79 -1.93 -17.98 5.63
C HIS A 79 -1.40 -17.57 4.22
N PRO A 80 -0.12 -17.80 3.90
CA PRO A 80 0.51 -17.39 2.64
C PRO A 80 0.00 -18.26 1.48
N HIS A 81 -1.21 -17.96 1.03
CA HIS A 81 -1.95 -18.67 -0.01
C HIS A 81 -2.55 -17.66 -0.98
N PRO A 82 -2.61 -17.94 -2.29
CA PRO A 82 -3.13 -17.00 -3.29
C PRO A 82 -4.52 -16.44 -2.97
N ALA A 83 -5.41 -17.26 -2.39
CA ALA A 83 -6.74 -16.84 -1.96
C ALA A 83 -6.76 -15.76 -0.86
N ASN A 84 -5.67 -15.62 -0.10
CA ASN A 84 -5.52 -14.62 0.96
C ASN A 84 -4.64 -13.45 0.52
N PHE A 85 -4.21 -13.39 -0.74
CA PHE A 85 -3.34 -12.33 -1.24
C PHE A 85 -4.03 -10.97 -1.09
N ARG A 86 -3.32 -10.01 -0.46
CA ARG A 86 -3.85 -8.68 -0.21
C ARG A 86 -3.22 -7.64 -1.13
N THR A 87 -1.89 -7.53 -1.09
CA THR A 87 -1.17 -6.56 -1.91
C THR A 87 0.32 -6.92 -1.99
N ARG A 88 1.03 -6.26 -2.89
CA ARG A 88 2.46 -6.39 -3.10
C ARG A 88 3.10 -5.01 -3.00
N LEU A 89 4.15 -4.91 -2.19
CA LEU A 89 4.83 -3.65 -1.88
C LEU A 89 6.25 -3.69 -2.43
N THR A 90 6.68 -2.55 -2.99
CA THR A 90 8.04 -2.30 -3.45
C THR A 90 8.35 -0.79 -3.40
N GLY A 91 9.60 -0.42 -3.62
CA GLY A 91 10.09 0.96 -3.57
C GLY A 91 10.55 1.42 -2.20
N PHE A 92 10.67 2.74 -2.05
CA PHE A 92 11.29 3.40 -0.89
C PHE A 92 10.29 4.17 -0.01
N GLN A 93 9.03 4.22 -0.43
CA GLN A 93 7.98 4.90 0.31
C GLN A 93 7.48 3.99 1.45
N VAL A 94 7.49 4.50 2.68
CA VAL A 94 6.95 3.76 3.83
C VAL A 94 5.45 3.52 3.63
N PRO A 95 4.97 2.26 3.61
CA PRO A 95 3.56 1.94 3.42
C PRO A 95 2.69 2.40 4.60
N ALA A 96 1.42 2.66 4.32
CA ALA A 96 0.43 2.93 5.35
C ALA A 96 0.22 1.71 6.27
N PRO A 97 -0.17 1.90 7.54
CA PRO A 97 -0.52 0.80 8.44
C PRO A 97 -1.62 -0.10 7.88
N VAL A 98 -1.53 -1.39 8.23
CA VAL A 98 -2.41 -2.43 7.71
C VAL A 98 -3.01 -3.20 8.87
N THR A 99 -4.33 -3.37 8.86
CA THR A 99 -5.05 -4.21 9.83
C THR A 99 -5.62 -5.43 9.13
N SER A 100 -5.36 -6.63 9.68
CA SER A 100 -5.91 -7.90 9.17
C SER A 100 -7.42 -7.99 9.40
N THR A 101 -8.10 -8.86 8.64
CA THR A 101 -9.51 -9.20 8.91
C THR A 101 -9.66 -10.33 9.93
N GLY A 102 -8.67 -11.22 10.02
CA GLY A 102 -8.65 -12.35 10.95
C GLY A 102 -7.44 -12.35 11.90
N SER A 103 -7.26 -13.46 12.61
CA SER A 103 -6.18 -13.65 13.59
C SER A 103 -4.86 -14.15 12.99
N ILE A 104 -4.77 -14.25 11.66
CA ILE A 104 -3.56 -14.69 10.95
C ILE A 104 -3.25 -13.70 9.85
N PHE A 105 -1.98 -13.29 9.76
CA PHE A 105 -1.50 -12.42 8.70
C PHE A 105 -0.09 -12.86 8.31
N SER A 106 0.20 -12.90 7.01
CA SER A 106 1.50 -13.37 6.51
C SER A 106 2.18 -12.34 5.62
N LEU A 107 3.51 -12.33 5.69
CA LEU A 107 4.38 -11.51 4.86
C LEU A 107 5.35 -12.43 4.11
N CYS A 108 5.55 -12.19 2.82
CA CYS A 108 6.52 -12.92 2.00
C CYS A 108 7.44 -11.94 1.27
N LEU A 109 8.72 -11.90 1.66
CA LEU A 109 9.76 -11.20 0.90
C LEU A 109 10.32 -12.15 -0.14
N THR A 110 10.21 -11.79 -1.40
CA THR A 110 10.84 -12.48 -2.53
C THR A 110 11.79 -11.52 -3.23
N SER A 111 13.03 -11.95 -3.46
CA SER A 111 13.98 -11.18 -4.25
C SER A 111 14.56 -11.97 -5.41
N ASP A 112 15.01 -11.26 -6.43
CA ASP A 112 15.69 -11.84 -7.59
C ASP A 112 17.18 -12.13 -7.29
N PHE A 113 18.01 -12.39 -8.30
CA PHE A 113 19.41 -12.78 -8.11
C PHE A 113 20.41 -11.62 -7.97
N ALA A 114 20.00 -10.37 -8.13
CA ALA A 114 20.92 -9.22 -8.18
C ALA A 114 20.26 -7.94 -7.69
N VAL A 115 21.08 -7.08 -7.05
CA VAL A 115 20.61 -5.82 -6.47
C VAL A 115 19.67 -6.07 -5.27
N SER A 116 19.81 -5.22 -4.26
CA SER A 116 19.04 -5.30 -3.04
C SER A 116 19.00 -3.92 -2.40
N ALA A 117 17.84 -3.51 -1.92
CA ALA A 117 17.72 -2.29 -1.12
C ALA A 117 17.95 -2.57 0.38
N HIS A 118 17.86 -1.54 1.24
CA HIS A 118 18.12 -1.66 2.68
C HIS A 118 17.14 -2.59 3.43
N GLY A 119 16.04 -2.95 2.81
CA GLY A 119 15.00 -3.82 3.35
C GLY A 119 13.97 -3.07 4.18
N PHE A 120 13.30 -3.77 5.08
CA PHE A 120 12.21 -3.20 5.87
C PHE A 120 12.34 -3.54 7.35
N LYS A 121 11.76 -2.66 8.17
CA LYS A 121 11.52 -2.88 9.58
C LYS A 121 10.09 -2.50 9.90
N MET A 122 9.36 -3.40 10.54
CA MET A 122 7.95 -3.20 10.86
C MET A 122 7.62 -3.75 12.25
N TYR A 123 6.64 -3.14 12.89
CA TYR A 123 6.10 -3.55 14.17
C TYR A 123 4.66 -4.04 13.96
N TYR A 124 4.31 -5.13 14.63
CA TYR A 124 2.94 -5.63 14.67
C TYR A 124 2.44 -5.69 16.10
N GLU A 125 1.13 -5.54 16.26
CA GLU A 125 0.43 -5.74 17.51
C GLU A 125 -0.91 -6.43 17.33
N GLU A 126 -1.34 -7.11 18.38
CA GLU A 126 -2.66 -7.70 18.49
C GLU A 126 -3.67 -6.61 18.82
N LEU A 127 -4.69 -6.53 17.97
CA LEU A 127 -5.73 -5.53 18.05
C LEU A 127 -7.01 -6.15 18.58
N GLN A 128 -7.44 -5.68 19.75
CA GLN A 128 -8.71 -6.06 20.35
C GLN A 128 -9.90 -5.55 19.52
N SER A 129 -11.07 -6.18 19.66
CA SER A 129 -12.28 -5.82 18.93
C SER A 129 -12.76 -4.39 19.16
N SER A 130 -12.37 -3.76 20.27
CA SER A 130 -12.69 -2.37 20.64
C SER A 130 -11.71 -1.33 20.11
N SER A 131 -10.65 -1.72 19.40
CA SER A 131 -9.62 -0.80 18.89
C SER A 131 -9.58 -0.81 17.37
N CYS A 132 -9.52 0.38 16.77
CA CYS A 132 -9.40 0.57 15.33
C CYS A 132 -7.95 0.44 14.83
N GLY A 133 -6.98 0.47 15.75
CA GLY A 133 -5.55 0.52 15.42
C GLY A 133 -5.13 1.92 14.99
N ASN A 134 -3.82 2.21 15.08
CA ASN A 134 -3.29 3.50 14.66
C ASN A 134 -3.37 3.59 13.12
N PRO A 135 -4.19 4.50 12.56
CA PRO A 135 -4.31 4.62 11.12
C PRO A 135 -3.03 5.15 10.45
N GLY A 136 -2.07 5.67 11.20
CA GLY A 136 -0.83 6.23 10.68
C GLY A 136 -0.98 7.68 10.26
N VAL A 137 0.08 8.23 9.67
CA VAL A 137 0.11 9.63 9.24
C VAL A 137 0.45 9.65 7.75
N PRO A 138 -0.40 10.26 6.90
CA PRO A 138 -0.10 10.38 5.48
C PRO A 138 1.13 11.27 5.26
N ALA A 139 1.80 11.11 4.12
CA ALA A 139 2.92 11.97 3.77
C ALA A 139 2.50 13.45 3.84
N LYS A 140 3.34 14.28 4.48
CA LYS A 140 3.07 15.72 4.70
C LYS A 140 1.82 16.02 5.55
N GLY A 141 1.22 15.00 6.16
CA GLY A 141 0.15 15.13 7.13
C GLY A 141 0.65 15.21 8.56
N ILE A 142 -0.24 15.63 9.44
CA ILE A 142 -0.07 15.69 10.88
C ILE A 142 -1.37 15.15 11.50
N LEU A 143 -1.23 14.24 12.46
CA LEU A 143 -2.32 13.58 13.18
C LEU A 143 -2.43 14.14 14.60
N ASN A 144 -3.62 14.63 14.95
CA ASN A 144 -4.00 15.00 16.31
C ASN A 144 -4.92 13.92 16.91
N GLY A 145 -4.37 13.16 17.86
CA GLY A 145 -5.06 12.11 18.59
C GLY A 145 -4.08 11.03 19.07
N THR A 146 -4.30 10.49 20.27
CA THR A 146 -3.39 9.51 20.89
C THR A 146 -4.09 8.22 21.33
N SER A 147 -5.41 8.14 21.16
CA SER A 147 -6.22 6.97 21.48
C SER A 147 -7.06 6.56 20.27
N PHE A 148 -7.24 5.26 20.09
CA PHE A 148 -7.78 4.65 18.87
C PHE A 148 -8.88 3.62 19.17
N ASN A 149 -9.57 3.76 20.30
CA ASN A 149 -10.65 2.88 20.74
C ASN A 149 -12.01 3.39 20.24
N VAL A 150 -13.02 2.51 20.23
CA VAL A 150 -14.39 2.87 19.86
C VAL A 150 -14.85 4.12 20.60
N GLY A 151 -15.33 5.11 19.85
CA GLY A 151 -15.76 6.42 20.34
C GLY A 151 -14.71 7.52 20.21
N ASP A 152 -13.43 7.17 20.06
CA ASP A 152 -12.36 8.15 19.90
C ASP A 152 -12.45 8.86 18.55
N ARG A 153 -12.05 10.14 18.54
CA ARG A 153 -12.01 10.99 17.36
C ARG A 153 -10.61 11.53 17.17
N ILE A 154 -10.08 11.38 15.96
CA ILE A 154 -8.77 11.89 15.57
C ILE A 154 -8.93 12.91 14.45
N ARG A 155 -8.00 13.85 14.34
CA ARG A 155 -8.05 14.92 13.34
C ARG A 155 -6.75 15.04 12.57
N TYR A 156 -6.85 15.09 11.24
CA TYR A 156 -5.73 15.35 10.34
C TYR A 156 -5.67 16.81 9.92
N HIS A 157 -4.44 17.27 9.66
CA HIS A 157 -4.12 18.53 9.04
C HIS A 157 -2.84 18.34 8.23
N CYS A 158 -2.59 19.23 7.27
CA CYS A 158 -1.38 19.19 6.46
C CYS A 158 -0.39 20.24 6.92
N VAL A 159 0.89 20.02 6.62
CA VAL A 159 1.92 21.08 6.74
C VAL A 159 1.62 22.22 5.76
N ALA A 160 2.22 23.40 5.98
CA ALA A 160 2.03 24.55 5.10
C ALA A 160 2.39 24.25 3.63
N GLY A 161 1.59 24.77 2.71
CA GLY A 161 1.70 24.52 1.26
C GLY A 161 1.00 23.25 0.78
N TYR A 162 0.28 22.55 1.67
CA TYR A 162 -0.51 21.37 1.35
C TYR A 162 -1.94 21.52 1.85
N THR A 163 -2.90 21.08 1.04
CA THR A 163 -4.31 20.99 1.37
C THR A 163 -4.71 19.56 1.66
N LEU A 164 -5.64 19.40 2.61
CA LEU A 164 -6.16 18.10 2.99
C LEU A 164 -7.26 17.67 2.02
N ASP A 165 -7.07 16.53 1.39
CA ASP A 165 -8.04 15.86 0.54
C ASP A 165 -8.66 14.67 1.30
N GLY A 166 -9.96 14.78 1.63
CA GLY A 166 -10.71 13.78 2.38
C GLY A 166 -11.24 14.29 3.73
N HIS A 167 -11.60 13.37 4.62
CA HIS A 167 -12.18 13.72 5.92
C HIS A 167 -11.11 14.15 6.91
N ALA A 168 -11.21 15.41 7.37
CA ALA A 168 -10.30 15.94 8.37
C ALA A 168 -10.44 15.27 9.73
N GLN A 169 -11.55 14.61 10.03
CA GLN A 169 -11.78 13.97 11.32
C GLN A 169 -12.33 12.56 11.11
N LEU A 170 -11.67 11.57 11.71
CA LEU A 170 -12.10 10.18 11.72
C LEU A 170 -12.60 9.81 13.12
N THR A 171 -13.63 8.98 13.17
CA THR A 171 -14.19 8.41 14.40
C THR A 171 -14.02 6.90 14.38
N CYS A 172 -13.53 6.33 15.47
CA CYS A 172 -13.48 4.88 15.63
C CYS A 172 -14.89 4.40 16.00
N VAL A 173 -15.52 3.61 15.12
CA VAL A 173 -16.90 3.15 15.27
C VAL A 173 -16.96 1.63 15.27
N THR A 174 -18.03 1.07 15.84
CA THR A 174 -18.28 -0.37 15.79
C THR A 174 -19.02 -0.72 14.51
N SER A 175 -18.43 -1.58 13.68
CA SER A 175 -19.07 -2.13 12.48
C SER A 175 -20.22 -3.10 12.85
N THR A 176 -21.04 -3.47 11.86
CA THR A 176 -22.13 -4.44 11.99
C THR A 176 -21.65 -5.83 12.44
N SER A 177 -20.37 -6.15 12.20
CA SER A 177 -19.70 -7.37 12.65
C SER A 177 -19.15 -7.29 14.09
N ASN A 178 -19.47 -6.24 14.85
CA ASN A 178 -18.94 -5.96 16.19
C ASN A 178 -17.41 -5.78 16.22
N VAL A 179 -16.84 -5.27 15.14
CA VAL A 179 -15.41 -4.97 15.02
C VAL A 179 -15.21 -3.46 14.90
N ALA A 180 -14.28 -2.90 15.67
CA ALA A 180 -13.93 -1.49 15.60
C ALA A 180 -13.24 -1.15 14.27
N VAL A 181 -13.77 -0.15 13.55
CA VAL A 181 -13.25 0.34 12.27
C VAL A 181 -13.32 1.87 12.22
N TRP A 182 -12.41 2.48 11.46
CA TRP A 182 -12.50 3.90 11.17
C TRP A 182 -13.68 4.17 10.22
N ASP A 183 -14.47 5.19 10.51
CA ASP A 183 -15.63 5.60 9.70
C ASP A 183 -15.23 6.08 8.29
N PHE A 184 -14.03 6.64 8.15
CA PHE A 184 -13.47 7.10 6.88
C PHE A 184 -12.03 6.62 6.67
N PRO A 185 -11.57 6.53 5.40
CA PRO A 185 -10.17 6.27 5.10
C PRO A 185 -9.29 7.45 5.51
N ILE A 186 -7.99 7.18 5.62
CA ILE A 186 -6.97 8.20 5.91
C ILE A 186 -6.96 9.23 4.77
N PRO A 187 -6.99 10.54 5.07
CA PRO A 187 -6.94 11.58 4.04
C PRO A 187 -5.54 11.71 3.43
N ILE A 188 -5.43 12.42 2.32
CA ILE A 188 -4.17 12.68 1.61
C ILE A 188 -3.85 14.17 1.71
N CYS A 189 -2.58 14.53 1.92
CA CYS A 189 -2.13 15.92 1.82
C CYS A 189 -1.55 16.17 0.43
N ARG A 190 -2.25 16.97 -0.38
CA ARG A 190 -1.82 17.36 -1.73
C ARG A 190 -1.19 18.74 -1.70
N ALA A 191 -0.16 18.97 -2.50
CA ALA A 191 0.42 20.30 -2.58
C ALA A 191 -0.60 21.25 -3.25
N GLU A 192 -0.70 22.49 -2.75
CA GLU A 192 -1.67 23.48 -3.22
C GLU A 192 -1.55 23.81 -4.72
N ASP A 193 -0.37 23.59 -5.31
CA ASP A 193 -0.05 23.87 -6.71
C ASP A 193 0.02 22.62 -7.61
N THR A 194 -0.51 21.47 -7.17
CA THR A 194 -0.49 20.20 -7.94
C THR A 194 -1.87 19.79 -8.45
N CYS A 195 -1.91 19.08 -9.59
CA CYS A 195 -3.14 18.48 -10.11
C CYS A 195 -3.62 17.29 -9.28
N GLY A 196 -4.93 17.03 -9.39
CA GLY A 196 -5.59 15.89 -8.77
C GLY A 196 -6.61 16.33 -7.73
N GLY A 197 -7.20 15.36 -7.03
CA GLY A 197 -8.15 15.61 -5.96
C GLY A 197 -9.31 14.61 -5.94
N THR A 198 -10.10 14.65 -4.87
CA THR A 198 -11.28 13.80 -4.73
C THR A 198 -12.56 14.55 -5.12
N PHE A 199 -13.28 14.04 -6.10
CA PHE A 199 -14.58 14.57 -6.50
C PHE A 199 -15.71 13.80 -5.80
N ARG A 200 -16.56 14.53 -5.07
CA ARG A 200 -17.77 14.03 -4.40
C ARG A 200 -18.94 14.91 -4.83
N GLY A 201 -19.65 14.51 -5.87
CA GLY A 201 -20.78 15.26 -6.41
C GLY A 201 -21.59 14.40 -7.38
N SER A 202 -22.86 14.74 -7.58
CA SER A 202 -23.73 14.03 -8.52
C SER A 202 -23.36 14.28 -9.99
N SER A 203 -22.62 15.36 -10.28
CA SER A 203 -22.01 15.65 -11.57
C SER A 203 -20.91 16.70 -11.43
N GLY A 204 -20.00 16.76 -12.41
CA GLY A 204 -18.92 17.74 -12.46
C GLY A 204 -18.03 17.59 -13.69
N THR A 205 -17.05 18.49 -13.82
CA THR A 205 -16.04 18.45 -14.89
C THR A 205 -14.66 18.42 -14.24
N ILE A 206 -13.81 17.51 -14.71
CA ILE A 206 -12.41 17.38 -14.30
C ILE A 206 -11.57 17.76 -15.52
N SER A 207 -10.53 18.55 -15.29
CA SER A 207 -9.60 18.99 -16.34
C SER A 207 -8.17 18.83 -15.85
N SER A 208 -7.25 18.56 -16.78
CA SER A 208 -5.81 18.65 -16.51
C SER A 208 -5.41 20.07 -16.10
N PRO A 209 -4.25 20.26 -15.44
CA PRO A 209 -3.66 21.58 -15.27
C PRO A 209 -3.63 22.36 -16.56
N ASP A 210 -3.95 23.65 -16.48
CA ASP A 210 -3.77 24.59 -17.58
C ASP A 210 -4.48 24.19 -18.89
N PHE A 211 -5.66 23.57 -18.81
CA PHE A 211 -6.50 23.05 -19.92
C PHE A 211 -6.91 24.06 -21.05
N GLN A 212 -6.22 25.19 -21.21
CA GLN A 212 -6.34 26.13 -22.34
C GLN A 212 -4.98 26.74 -22.77
N LYS A 213 -3.86 26.28 -22.21
CA LYS A 213 -2.50 26.74 -22.50
C LYS A 213 -1.63 25.54 -22.88
N ASP A 214 -0.54 25.78 -23.62
CA ASP A 214 0.41 24.72 -23.95
C ASP A 214 0.93 24.07 -22.66
N TYR A 215 0.69 22.76 -22.57
CA TYR A 215 0.91 21.92 -21.40
C TYR A 215 2.36 22.03 -20.90
N GLN A 216 2.56 22.64 -19.73
CA GLN A 216 3.87 22.79 -19.08
C GLN A 216 4.03 21.92 -17.82
N SER A 217 3.02 21.13 -17.44
CA SER A 217 3.05 20.39 -16.18
C SER A 217 3.61 18.97 -16.41
N SER A 218 4.74 18.67 -15.76
CA SER A 218 5.37 17.34 -15.69
C SER A 218 4.88 16.53 -14.48
N GLY A 219 3.63 16.72 -14.07
CA GLY A 219 3.08 16.13 -12.85
C GLY A 219 2.27 14.86 -13.13
N GLU A 220 2.46 13.84 -12.29
CA GLU A 220 1.53 12.71 -12.19
C GLU A 220 0.26 13.18 -11.45
N CYS A 221 -0.85 13.25 -12.18
CA CYS A 221 -2.12 13.74 -11.65
C CYS A 221 -3.04 12.57 -11.30
N THR A 222 -3.53 12.52 -10.06
CA THR A 222 -4.51 11.49 -9.64
C THR A 222 -5.82 12.14 -9.19
N TRP A 223 -6.91 11.81 -9.88
CA TRP A 223 -8.26 12.19 -9.49
C TRP A 223 -9.03 10.96 -8.98
N THR A 224 -9.74 11.12 -7.86
CA THR A 224 -10.56 10.06 -7.28
C THR A 224 -12.01 10.48 -7.29
N ILE A 225 -12.89 9.74 -7.96
CA ILE A 225 -14.33 10.05 -7.99
C ILE A 225 -15.04 9.07 -7.07
N LEU A 226 -15.80 9.61 -6.11
CA LEU A 226 -16.54 8.82 -5.13
C LEU A 226 -18.04 9.04 -5.31
N ALA A 227 -18.78 7.95 -5.53
CA ALA A 227 -20.23 7.91 -5.55
C ALA A 227 -20.77 7.19 -4.30
N ASP A 228 -22.03 7.46 -3.94
CA ASP A 228 -22.67 6.79 -2.83
C ASP A 228 -22.96 5.30 -3.16
N PRO A 229 -23.05 4.41 -2.15
CA PRO A 229 -23.29 2.99 -2.40
C PRO A 229 -24.59 2.76 -3.19
N GLY A 230 -24.47 2.13 -4.37
CA GLY A 230 -25.59 1.84 -5.27
C GLY A 230 -25.66 2.77 -6.49
N ASP A 231 -24.88 3.86 -6.50
CA ASP A 231 -24.76 4.77 -7.63
C ASP A 231 -23.66 4.30 -8.60
N THR A 232 -23.82 4.64 -9.88
CA THR A 232 -22.83 4.36 -10.93
C THR A 232 -22.16 5.66 -11.40
N ILE A 233 -20.84 5.61 -11.57
CA ILE A 233 -20.06 6.74 -12.10
C ILE A 233 -20.05 6.62 -13.63
N SER A 234 -20.46 7.68 -14.33
CA SER A 234 -20.36 7.78 -15.79
C SER A 234 -19.33 8.85 -16.15
N LEU A 235 -18.36 8.49 -16.99
CA LEU A 235 -17.31 9.38 -17.47
C LEU A 235 -17.54 9.70 -18.95
N VAL A 236 -17.45 10.99 -19.29
CA VAL A 236 -17.54 11.47 -20.67
C VAL A 236 -16.36 12.38 -20.94
N PHE A 237 -15.52 11.99 -21.90
CA PHE A 237 -14.44 12.83 -22.39
C PHE A 237 -14.99 13.82 -23.41
N THR A 238 -14.96 15.12 -23.06
CA THR A 238 -15.46 16.18 -23.95
C THR A 238 -14.38 16.71 -24.88
N GLU A 239 -13.13 16.75 -24.42
CA GLU A 239 -11.95 17.15 -25.19
C GLU A 239 -10.76 16.28 -24.78
N PHE A 240 -9.93 15.87 -25.73
CA PHE A 240 -8.82 14.95 -25.46
C PHE A 240 -7.64 15.20 -26.42
N GLN A 241 -6.50 15.60 -25.86
CA GLN A 241 -5.24 15.80 -26.58
C GLN A 241 -4.08 15.44 -25.63
N MET A 242 -3.19 14.56 -26.06
CA MET A 242 -2.05 14.08 -25.26
C MET A 242 -0.86 13.69 -26.17
N ASP A 243 0.37 13.73 -25.67
CA ASP A 243 1.52 13.18 -26.40
C ASP A 243 1.53 11.65 -26.28
N SER A 244 1.31 10.97 -27.41
CA SER A 244 1.25 9.50 -27.49
C SER A 244 2.52 8.74 -27.06
N LYS A 245 3.65 9.42 -26.85
CA LYS A 245 4.93 8.79 -26.45
C LYS A 245 5.38 9.16 -25.05
N LEU A 246 4.87 10.24 -24.48
CA LEU A 246 5.36 10.79 -23.22
C LEU A 246 4.29 10.79 -22.12
N ASP A 247 3.01 10.92 -22.48
CA ASP A 247 1.92 11.04 -21.52
C ASP A 247 1.04 9.78 -21.53
N SER A 248 0.43 9.48 -20.38
CA SER A 248 -0.57 8.41 -20.25
C SER A 248 -1.70 8.85 -19.33
N LEU A 249 -2.93 8.47 -19.68
CA LEU A 249 -4.10 8.57 -18.80
C LEU A 249 -4.61 7.16 -18.53
N GLU A 250 -4.62 6.77 -17.25
CA GLU A 250 -5.18 5.49 -16.79
C GLU A 250 -6.45 5.73 -15.96
N VAL A 251 -7.45 4.85 -16.15
CA VAL A 251 -8.70 4.85 -15.39
C VAL A 251 -8.83 3.49 -14.71
N GLU A 252 -8.61 3.47 -13.41
CA GLU A 252 -8.77 2.27 -12.59
C GLU A 252 -10.17 2.23 -11.92
N GLY A 253 -10.66 1.02 -11.62
CA GLY A 253 -11.94 0.84 -10.92
C GLY A 253 -13.17 0.70 -11.80
N SER A 254 -13.02 0.71 -13.14
CA SER A 254 -14.01 0.14 -14.05
C SER A 254 -13.80 -1.37 -14.15
N ASP A 255 -14.87 -2.17 -14.06
CA ASP A 255 -14.86 -3.51 -14.65
C ASP A 255 -14.33 -3.41 -16.09
N PRO A 256 -13.58 -4.42 -16.59
CA PRO A 256 -12.80 -4.29 -17.81
C PRO A 256 -13.65 -3.76 -18.99
N PRO A 257 -13.09 -2.86 -19.82
CA PRO A 257 -13.85 -2.20 -20.85
C PRO A 257 -14.39 -3.21 -21.86
N THR A 258 -15.71 -3.22 -22.09
CA THR A 258 -16.24 -3.65 -23.38
C THR A 258 -15.66 -2.72 -24.44
N ILE A 259 -14.64 -3.23 -25.13
CA ILE A 259 -14.09 -2.69 -26.37
C ILE A 259 -15.27 -2.38 -27.32
N TRP A 260 -15.32 -1.15 -27.82
CA TRP A 260 -16.00 -0.79 -29.07
C TRP A 260 -14.99 -0.04 -29.95
#